data_AF-A0A814H1Y6-F1
#
_entry.id   AF-A0A814H1Y6-F1
#
_cell.length_a   1.000
_cell.length_b   1.000
_cell.length_c   1.000
_cell.angle_alpha   90.00
_cell.angle_beta   90.00
_cell.angle_gamma   90.00
#
_symmetry.space_group_name_H-M   'P 1'
#
loop_
_entity.id
_entity.type
_entity.pdbx_description
1 polymer ?
#
loop_
_entity_poly.entity_id
_entity_poly.type
_entity_poly.pdbx_seq_one_letter_code
_entity_poly.pdbx_strand_id
1 'polypeptide(L)'
;MISYGYKRKHICVGTFTTSEYVLTAAHCLYSIGISNIEIRICITNSNDISYENLFSIQKVILHKDCNPNTYKNDIVLIRLDRSIIQMLYLPHFTYIYIY
;
A
#
# COMPACT_ATOMS: atom_id res chain seq x y z
N MET A 1 -10.18 0.28 8.47
CA MET A 1 -10.18 -0.54 9.70
C MET A 1 -8.98 -0.10 10.53
N ILE A 2 -9.19 0.27 11.79
CA ILE A 2 -8.14 0.76 12.70
C ILE A 2 -7.80 -0.42 13.63
N SER A 3 -6.52 -0.75 13.79
CA SER A 3 -6.08 -1.74 14.79
C SER A 3 -5.52 -1.01 16.02
N TYR A 4 -6.15 -1.24 17.17
CA TYR A 4 -5.75 -0.75 18.48
C TYR A 4 -4.98 -1.87 19.19
N GLY A 5 -3.66 -1.72 19.34
CA GLY A 5 -2.85 -2.68 20.09
C GLY A 5 -1.35 -2.43 19.98
N TYR A 6 -0.78 -1.83 21.04
CA TYR A 6 0.63 -1.87 21.49
C TYR A 6 1.76 -1.78 20.43
N LYS A 7 2.36 -0.57 20.35
CA LYS A 7 3.25 -0.03 19.29
C LYS A 7 2.51 0.18 17.96
N ARG A 8 1.96 1.40 17.78
CA ARG A 8 1.14 1.85 16.64
C ARG A 8 1.81 1.59 15.28
N LYS A 9 1.72 0.37 14.75
CA LYS A 9 1.86 0.12 13.32
C LYS A 9 0.56 0.57 12.66
N HIS A 10 0.60 1.72 12.01
CA HIS A 10 -0.54 2.22 11.23
C HIS A 10 -0.78 1.24 10.09
N ILE A 11 -1.97 0.65 10.02
CA ILE A 11 -2.33 -0.24 8.92
C ILE A 11 -3.15 0.56 7.92
N CYS A 12 -2.57 0.79 6.75
CA CYS A 12 -3.30 1.33 5.61
C CYS A 12 -3.62 0.26 4.57
N VAL A 13 -4.62 0.58 3.75
CA VAL A 13 -5.03 -0.21 2.60
C VAL A 13 -4.70 0.54 1.32
N GLY A 14 -4.29 -0.17 0.29
CA GLY A 14 -4.09 0.36 -1.05
C GLY A 14 -4.72 -0.54 -2.11
N THR A 15 -4.77 -0.05 -3.34
CA THR A 15 -5.23 -0.82 -4.50
C THR A 15 -4.23 -0.71 -5.65
N PHE A 16 -4.17 -1.71 -6.50
CA PHE A 16 -3.34 -1.64 -7.70
C PHE A 16 -4.02 -0.83 -8.80
N THR A 17 -3.29 0.09 -9.41
CA THR A 17 -3.70 0.78 -10.64
C THR A 17 -3.05 0.18 -11.88
N THR A 18 -1.83 -0.38 -11.72
CA THR A 18 -1.10 -1.16 -12.73
C THR A 18 -0.27 -2.24 -12.03
N SER A 19 0.44 -3.09 -12.78
CA SER A 19 1.26 -4.17 -12.22
C SER A 19 2.40 -3.68 -11.31
N GLU A 20 2.74 -2.39 -11.35
CA GLU A 20 3.84 -1.79 -10.57
C GLU A 20 3.38 -0.66 -9.65
N TYR A 21 2.13 -0.22 -9.75
CA TYR A 21 1.66 0.97 -9.04
C TYR A 21 0.53 0.66 -8.08
N VAL A 22 0.75 1.03 -6.82
CA VAL A 22 -0.25 1.03 -5.75
C VAL A 22 -0.75 2.45 -5.53
N LEU A 23 -2.06 2.61 -5.52
CA LEU A 23 -2.73 3.83 -5.09
C LEU A 23 -3.18 3.68 -3.63
N THR A 24 -2.90 4.69 -2.82
CA THR A 24 -3.38 4.78 -1.44
C THR A 24 -3.54 6.25 -1.02
N ALA A 25 -3.94 6.49 0.22
CA ALA A 25 -4.03 7.83 0.77
C ALA A 25 -2.65 8.35 1.18
N ALA A 26 -2.39 9.65 1.01
CA ALA A 26 -1.12 10.25 1.39
C ALA A 26 -0.88 10.20 2.90
N HIS A 27 -1.95 10.34 3.71
CA HIS A 27 -1.86 10.31 5.16
C HIS A 27 -1.36 8.98 5.71
N CYS A 28 -1.50 7.90 4.94
CA CYS A 28 -0.92 6.60 5.27
C CYS A 28 0.59 6.68 5.44
N LEU A 29 1.24 7.62 4.75
CA LEU A 29 2.69 7.79 4.76
C LEU A 29 3.16 8.91 5.70
N TYR A 30 2.28 9.73 6.29
CA TYR A 30 2.72 10.85 7.14
C TYR A 30 3.42 10.40 8.42
N SER A 31 3.03 9.24 8.95
CA SER A 31 3.62 8.66 10.17
C SER A 31 4.76 7.69 9.89
N ILE A 32 4.99 7.35 8.62
CA ILE A 32 5.96 6.34 8.18
C ILE A 32 6.98 7.08 7.30
N GLY A 33 8.18 7.31 7.82
CA GLY A 33 9.26 7.87 6.99
C GLY A 33 9.43 7.01 5.73
N ILE A 34 9.62 7.64 4.57
CA ILE A 34 9.59 6.96 3.25
C ILE A 34 10.55 5.75 3.19
N SER A 35 11.66 5.82 3.92
CA SER A 35 12.67 4.76 4.03
C SER A 35 12.21 3.51 4.79
N ASN A 36 11.13 3.59 5.55
CA ASN A 36 10.65 2.53 6.45
C ASN A 36 9.37 1.88 5.95
N ILE A 37 8.87 2.27 4.77
CA ILE A 37 7.61 1.76 4.27
C ILE A 37 7.82 0.36 3.68
N GLU A 38 7.15 -0.64 4.28
CA GLU A 38 7.05 -1.99 3.72
C GLU A 38 5.65 -2.21 3.14
N ILE A 39 5.59 -2.70 1.89
CA ILE A 39 4.33 -3.10 1.27
C ILE A 39 4.21 -4.61 1.32
N ARG A 40 3.18 -5.10 2.03
CA ARG A 40 2.81 -6.51 2.05
C ARG A 40 1.53 -6.71 1.26
N ILE A 41 1.59 -7.61 0.29
CA ILE A 41 0.42 -8.02 -0.47
C ILE A 41 -0.03 -9.38 0.03
N CYS A 42 -1.27 -9.45 0.51
CA CYS A 42 -1.90 -10.72 0.80
C CYS A 42 -2.80 -11.11 -0.38
N ILE A 43 -2.47 -12.22 -1.04
CA ILE A 43 -3.28 -12.81 -2.11
C ILE A 43 -3.90 -14.08 -1.55
N THR A 44 -5.21 -14.05 -1.30
CA THR A 44 -5.97 -15.24 -0.92
C THR A 44 -6.42 -15.95 -2.19
N ASN A 45 -5.81 -17.08 -2.53
CA ASN A 45 -6.39 -17.99 -3.51
C ASN A 45 -7.26 -19.02 -2.76
N SER A 46 -8.41 -19.41 -3.33
CA SER A 46 -9.50 -20.09 -2.62
C SER A 46 -9.15 -21.42 -1.92
N ASN A 47 -7.97 -21.99 -2.15
CA ASN A 47 -7.53 -23.22 -1.47
C ASN A 47 -6.16 -23.13 -0.78
N ASP A 48 -5.41 -22.03 -0.90
CA ASP A 48 -4.10 -21.89 -0.25
C ASP A 48 -3.76 -20.41 -0.03
N ILE A 49 -3.55 -20.03 1.23
CA ILE A 49 -2.98 -18.74 1.61
C ILE A 49 -1.49 -18.80 1.25
N SER A 50 -1.17 -18.55 0.00
CA SER A 50 0.19 -18.66 -0.53
C SER A 50 0.86 -17.29 -0.57
N TYR A 51 1.58 -17.03 0.52
CA TYR A 51 2.71 -16.13 0.76
C TYR A 51 2.60 -14.64 0.40
N GLU A 52 2.80 -13.85 1.45
CA GLU A 52 3.15 -12.44 1.48
C GLU A 52 4.32 -12.13 0.54
N ASN A 53 4.04 -11.62 -0.65
CA ASN A 53 5.09 -11.02 -1.45
C ASN A 53 5.42 -9.65 -0.81
N LEU A 54 6.57 -9.57 -0.16
CA LEU A 54 7.16 -8.31 0.29
C LEU A 54 7.68 -7.56 -0.93
N PHE A 55 7.18 -6.35 -1.14
CA PHE A 55 7.68 -5.45 -2.18
C PHE A 55 8.42 -4.29 -1.55
N SER A 56 9.58 -3.98 -2.11
CA SER A 56 10.28 -2.76 -1.78
C SER A 56 9.70 -1.61 -2.61
N ILE A 57 9.82 -0.40 -2.09
CA ILE A 57 9.33 0.78 -2.78
C ILE A 57 10.45 1.33 -3.66
N GLN A 58 10.17 1.42 -4.96
CA GLN A 58 11.05 2.11 -5.89
C GLN A 58 10.85 3.62 -5.85
N LYS A 59 9.59 4.08 -5.76
CA LYS A 59 9.27 5.51 -5.78
C LYS A 59 7.95 5.81 -5.09
N VAL A 60 7.90 6.92 -4.35
CA VAL A 60 6.66 7.51 -3.85
C VAL A 60 6.36 8.79 -4.64
N ILE A 61 5.15 8.90 -5.16
CA ILE A 61 4.67 10.03 -5.96
C ILE A 61 3.48 10.63 -5.22
N LEU A 62 3.77 11.62 -4.36
CA LEU A 62 2.77 12.39 -3.64
C LEU A 62 2.08 13.37 -4.58
N HIS A 63 0.76 13.55 -4.43
CA HIS A 63 0.06 14.60 -5.15
C HIS A 63 0.66 15.98 -4.81
N LYS A 64 0.99 16.78 -5.82
CA LYS A 64 1.68 18.08 -5.65
C LYS A 64 0.95 19.05 -4.71
N ASP A 65 -0.38 19.03 -4.75
CA ASP A 65 -1.25 19.89 -3.95
C ASP A 65 -1.79 19.18 -2.70
N CYS A 66 -1.11 18.11 -2.25
CA CYS A 66 -1.47 17.40 -1.04
C CYS A 66 -1.24 18.30 0.17
N ASN A 67 -2.27 18.47 1.00
CA ASN A 67 -2.18 19.28 2.21
C ASN A 67 -2.47 18.40 3.44
N PRO A 68 -1.46 18.10 4.27
CA PRO A 68 -1.61 17.19 5.41
C PRO A 68 -2.51 17.74 6.52
N ASN A 69 -2.66 19.06 6.63
CA ASN A 69 -3.47 19.69 7.66
C ASN A 69 -4.97 19.72 7.31
N THR A 70 -5.28 19.70 6.01
CA THR A 70 -6.68 19.79 5.52
C THR A 70 -7.15 18.51 4.84
N TYR A 71 -6.28 17.51 4.70
CA TYR A 71 -6.50 16.28 3.93
C TYR A 71 -6.91 16.53 2.46
N LYS A 72 -6.63 17.73 1.93
CA LYS A 72 -6.89 18.04 0.53
C LYS A 72 -5.91 17.28 -0.35
N ASN A 73 -6.41 16.64 -1.41
CA ASN A 73 -5.63 15.81 -2.33
C ASN A 73 -4.80 14.74 -1.62
N ASP A 74 -5.44 14.06 -0.67
CA ASP A 74 -4.89 12.99 0.15
C ASP A 74 -4.74 11.69 -0.66
N ILE A 75 -3.87 11.73 -1.66
CA ILE A 75 -3.66 10.67 -2.64
C ILE A 75 -2.17 10.54 -2.97
N VAL A 76 -1.69 9.31 -3.01
CA VAL A 76 -0.30 8.98 -3.33
C VAL A 76 -0.24 7.73 -4.19
N LEU A 77 0.67 7.76 -5.17
CA LEU A 77 1.04 6.60 -5.96
C LEU A 77 2.38 6.07 -5.46
N ILE A 78 2.45 4.77 -5.23
CA ILE A 78 3.67 4.07 -4.83
C ILE A 78 4.05 3.12 -5.97
N ARG A 79 5.26 3.27 -6.49
CA ARG A 79 5.85 2.36 -7.46
C ARG A 79 6.65 1.29 -6.74
N LEU A 80 6.35 0.03 -7.04
CA LEU A 80 7.05 -1.14 -6.52
C LEU A 80 8.39 -1.35 -7.23
N ASP A 81 9.31 -2.06 -6.58
CA ASP A 81 10.60 -2.48 -7.13
C ASP A 81 10.48 -3.44 -8.33
N ARG A 82 9.37 -4.17 -8.41
CA ARG A 82 9.08 -5.14 -9.48
C ARG A 82 7.59 -5.27 -9.78
N SER A 83 7.29 -5.67 -11.02
CA SER A 83 5.93 -5.96 -11.48
C SER A 83 5.32 -7.19 -10.81
N ILE A 84 4.03 -7.12 -10.50
CA ILE A 84 3.21 -8.25 -10.08
C ILE A 84 2.70 -8.99 -11.31
N ILE A 85 3.10 -10.25 -11.45
CA ILE A 85 2.74 -11.12 -12.57
C ILE A 85 1.28 -11.63 -12.43
N GLN A 86 0.75 -11.69 -11.20
CA GLN A 86 -0.55 -12.31 -10.88
C GLN A 86 -1.77 -11.35 -10.94
N MET A 87 -1.63 -10.17 -11.54
CA MET A 87 -2.65 -9.13 -11.52
C MET A 87 -4.03 -9.59 -12.04
N LEU A 88 -4.05 -10.54 -13.00
CA LEU A 88 -5.26 -11.12 -13.60
C LEU A 88 -6.04 -12.05 -12.66
N TYR A 89 -5.43 -12.49 -11.55
CA TYR A 89 -6.05 -13.37 -10.55
C TYR A 89 -6.29 -12.67 -9.21
N LEU A 90 -5.94 -11.39 -9.09
CA LEU A 90 -6.20 -10.63 -7.87
C LEU A 90 -7.71 -10.37 -7.76
N PRO A 91 -8.39 -10.90 -6.74
CA PRO A 91 -9.77 -10.49 -6.49
C PRO A 91 -9.79 -8.99 -6.21
N HIS A 92 -10.92 -8.34 -6.54
CA HIS A 92 -11.17 -6.91 -6.29
C HIS A 92 -10.86 -6.46 -4.84
N PHE A 93 -10.80 -7.41 -3.90
CA PHE A 93 -10.39 -7.23 -2.52
C PHE A 93 -8.98 -7.75 -2.28
N THR A 94 -7.98 -7.08 -2.84
CA THR A 94 -6.58 -7.29 -2.46
C THR A 94 -6.27 -6.40 -1.26
N TYR A 95 -5.84 -7.01 -0.15
CA TYR A 95 -5.44 -6.26 1.04
C TYR A 95 -3.95 -5.96 0.95
N ILE A 96 -3.64 -4.70 0.64
CA ILE A 96 -2.27 -4.19 0.64
C ILE A 96 -2.04 -3.54 1.99
N TYR A 97 -1.18 -4.13 2.80
CA TYR A 97 -0.79 -3.56 4.09
C TYR A 97 0.47 -2.72 3.92
N ILE A 98 0.39 -1.49 4.39
CA ILE A 98 1.51 -0.54 4.38
C ILE A 98 1.94 -0.37 5.84
N TYR A 99 3.18 -0.76 6.14
CA TYR A 99 3.79 -0.71 7.47
C TYR A 99 4.94 0.28 7.55
#